data_AF-A0AA36EAP4-F1
#
_entry.id   AF-A0AA36EAP4-F1
#
_cell.length_a   1.000
_cell.length_b   1.000
_cell.length_c   1.000
_cell.angle_alpha   90.00
_cell.angle_beta   90.00
_cell.angle_gamma   90.00
#
_symmetry.space_group_name_H-M   'P 1'
#
loop_
_entity.id
_entity.type
_entity.pdbx_description
1 polymer ?
#
loop_
_entity_poly.entity_id
_entity_poly.type
_entity_poly.pdbx_seq_one_letter_code
_entity_poly.pdbx_strand_id
1 'polypeptide(L)'
;MLYLFASWEPLKFCFNCSQLFPELSMGDIKLQKMKQKVVNGSHNSSNVYGIQIHTSMQSATHLPVTRENPEMSKLLHKAVREKRESTYSVYSEREPGPVNVIRDLFEFKSERSLIPVEKVESATSIVERFCTGGMSLGAISREAHEAIAIAMNRICRMELNIF
;
A
#
# COMPACT_ATOMS: atom_id res chain seq x y z
N MET A 1 23.66 22.91 -22.37
CA MET A 1 23.55 21.85 -21.35
C MET A 1 23.04 22.51 -20.06
N LEU A 2 21.72 22.71 -19.96
CA LEU A 2 21.06 23.41 -18.86
C LEU A 2 20.42 22.37 -17.93
N TYR A 3 20.97 22.23 -16.73
CA TYR A 3 20.44 21.40 -15.66
C TYR A 3 19.11 22.01 -15.15
N LEU A 4 17.99 21.39 -15.49
CA LEU A 4 16.69 21.69 -14.90
C LEU A 4 16.50 20.85 -13.63
N PHE A 5 17.07 21.34 -12.53
CA PHE A 5 16.71 20.94 -11.17
C PHE A 5 15.24 21.34 -10.93
N ALA A 6 14.37 20.37 -10.62
CA ALA A 6 13.17 20.69 -9.85
C ALA A 6 13.57 20.54 -8.39
N SER A 7 13.98 21.65 -7.78
CA SER A 7 14.61 21.68 -6.46
C SER A 7 13.61 22.06 -5.37
N TRP A 8 13.95 21.71 -4.14
CA TRP A 8 13.34 22.06 -2.86
C TRP A 8 13.06 23.57 -2.60
N GLU A 9 13.42 24.46 -3.53
CA GLU A 9 13.31 25.91 -3.39
C GLU A 9 11.88 26.45 -3.16
N PRO A 10 10.82 26.01 -3.86
CA PRO A 10 9.48 26.56 -3.65
C PRO A 10 8.92 26.24 -2.26
N LEU A 11 9.25 25.07 -1.71
CA LEU A 11 8.82 24.67 -0.37
C LEU A 11 9.57 25.43 0.71
N LYS A 12 10.89 25.69 0.53
CA LYS A 12 11.66 26.55 1.44
C LYS A 12 11.17 28.00 1.40
N PHE A 13 10.88 28.51 0.20
CA PHE A 13 10.34 29.87 0.00
C PHE A 13 8.99 30.07 0.72
N CYS A 14 8.10 29.08 0.65
CA CYS A 14 6.75 29.21 1.24
C CYS A 14 6.62 28.71 2.69
N PHE A 15 7.37 27.69 3.13
CA PHE A 15 7.04 26.93 4.36
C PHE A 15 8.18 26.73 5.36
N ASN A 16 9.39 27.27 5.14
CA ASN A 16 10.52 27.16 6.08
C ASN A 16 10.75 25.73 6.65
N CYS A 17 10.57 24.70 5.81
CA CYS A 17 10.64 23.29 6.23
C CYS A 17 12.02 22.66 5.99
N SER A 18 12.42 21.75 6.88
CA SER A 18 13.61 20.91 6.74
C SER A 18 13.32 19.64 5.94
N GLN A 19 14.35 19.15 5.24
CA GLN A 19 14.26 17.99 4.34
C GLN A 19 14.55 16.68 5.09
N LEU A 20 13.61 15.73 5.05
CA LEU A 20 13.76 14.41 5.69
C LEU A 20 14.72 13.48 4.93
N PHE A 21 14.93 13.70 3.62
CA PHE A 21 15.81 12.91 2.75
C PHE A 21 16.63 13.82 1.82
N PRO A 22 17.88 14.19 2.16
CA PRO A 22 18.68 15.18 1.42
C PRO A 22 18.95 14.81 -0.04
N GLU A 23 19.01 13.52 -0.35
CA GLU A 23 19.32 12.97 -1.68
C GLU A 23 18.06 12.68 -2.52
N LEU A 24 16.88 12.61 -1.91
CA LEU A 24 15.62 12.64 -2.65
C LEU A 24 15.33 14.10 -3.06
N SER A 25 15.81 14.46 -4.24
CA SER A 25 15.19 15.51 -5.03
C SER A 25 13.76 15.06 -5.34
N MET A 26 12.77 15.57 -4.59
CA MET A 26 11.34 15.47 -4.93
C MET A 26 11.06 16.34 -6.17
N GLY A 27 11.74 16.06 -7.27
CA GLY A 27 11.71 16.81 -8.52
C GLY A 27 10.40 16.68 -9.30
N ASP A 28 9.42 15.97 -8.74
CA ASP A 28 8.20 15.61 -9.44
C ASP A 28 7.02 16.54 -9.20
N ILE A 29 7.05 17.37 -8.15
CA ILE A 29 6.03 18.42 -7.93
C ILE A 29 6.55 19.74 -8.54
N LYS A 30 6.73 19.75 -9.85
CA LYS A 30 7.07 20.99 -10.58
C LYS A 30 5.93 22.00 -10.44
N LEU A 31 6.28 23.28 -10.23
CA LEU A 31 5.34 24.41 -10.26
C LEU A 31 4.43 24.39 -11.51
N GLN A 32 4.95 23.92 -12.64
CA GLN A 32 4.18 23.74 -13.88
C GLN A 32 3.10 22.66 -13.75
N LYS A 33 3.40 21.49 -13.15
CA LYS A 33 2.41 20.44 -12.89
C LYS A 33 1.35 20.92 -11.88
N MET A 34 1.76 21.70 -10.87
CA MET A 34 0.82 22.32 -9.92
C MET A 34 -0.11 23.32 -10.62
N LYS A 35 0.43 24.23 -11.42
CA LYS A 35 -0.35 25.18 -12.23
C LYS A 35 -1.32 24.46 -13.15
N GLN A 36 -0.86 23.41 -13.84
CA GLN A 36 -1.70 22.64 -14.75
C GLN A 36 -2.85 21.92 -14.01
N LYS A 37 -2.60 21.36 -12.82
CA LYS A 37 -3.68 20.78 -11.98
C LYS A 37 -4.71 21.83 -11.57
N VAL A 38 -4.28 23.02 -11.18
CA VAL A 38 -5.18 24.12 -10.81
C VAL A 38 -6.03 24.57 -12.01
N VAL A 39 -5.42 24.71 -13.19
CA VAL A 39 -6.11 25.06 -14.43
C VAL A 39 -7.16 24.01 -14.79
N ASN A 40 -6.80 22.72 -14.73
CA ASN A 40 -7.73 21.63 -15.00
C ASN A 40 -8.91 21.61 -13.99
N GLY A 41 -8.64 21.86 -12.71
CA GLY A 41 -9.69 22.01 -11.70
C GLY A 41 -10.63 23.19 -11.96
N SER A 42 -10.08 24.32 -12.41
CA SER A 42 -10.85 25.51 -12.79
C SER A 42 -11.80 25.23 -13.97
N HIS A 43 -11.32 24.56 -15.03
CA HIS A 43 -12.18 24.15 -16.15
C HIS A 43 -13.31 23.19 -15.75
N ASN A 44 -13.07 22.29 -14.79
CA ASN A 44 -14.12 21.41 -14.27
C ASN A 44 -15.16 22.18 -13.43
N SER A 45 -14.76 23.25 -12.75
CA SER A 45 -15.68 24.09 -11.94
C SER A 45 -16.64 24.94 -12.78
N SER A 46 -16.30 25.23 -14.04
CA SER A 46 -17.19 25.91 -14.98
C SER A 46 -18.35 25.03 -15.49
N ASN A 47 -18.38 23.74 -15.14
CA ASN A 47 -19.47 22.82 -15.48
C ASN A 47 -20.43 22.69 -14.27
N VAL A 48 -21.62 23.29 -14.38
CA VAL A 48 -22.52 23.60 -13.23
C VAL A 48 -23.40 22.41 -12.78
N TYR A 49 -23.24 21.22 -13.38
CA TYR A 49 -24.17 20.09 -13.18
C TYR A 49 -23.93 19.21 -11.94
N GLY A 50 -23.07 19.63 -11.00
CA GLY A 50 -22.88 18.97 -9.70
C GLY A 50 -21.41 18.73 -9.33
N ILE A 51 -21.15 18.62 -8.02
CA ILE A 51 -19.80 18.32 -7.51
C ILE A 51 -19.46 16.87 -7.85
N GLN A 52 -18.28 16.64 -8.44
CA GLN A 52 -17.78 15.29 -8.71
C GLN A 52 -17.58 14.53 -7.39
N ILE A 53 -18.22 13.36 -7.26
CA ILE A 53 -18.02 12.47 -6.12
C ILE A 53 -16.65 11.80 -6.28
N HIS A 54 -15.75 12.08 -5.34
CA HIS A 54 -14.43 11.46 -5.29
C HIS A 54 -14.38 10.38 -4.21
N THR A 55 -13.71 9.26 -4.49
CA THR A 55 -13.71 8.05 -3.66
C THR A 55 -12.53 7.99 -2.68
N SER A 56 -12.02 9.16 -2.26
CA SER A 56 -10.82 9.26 -1.40
C SER A 56 -11.00 8.60 -0.04
N MET A 57 -12.23 8.55 0.49
CA MET A 57 -12.52 7.97 1.80
C MET A 57 -13.03 6.53 1.74
N GLN A 58 -13.56 6.09 0.59
CA GLN A 58 -14.19 4.78 0.44
C GLN A 58 -14.01 4.26 -0.98
N SER A 59 -13.67 2.98 -1.11
CA SER A 59 -13.57 2.31 -2.41
C SER A 59 -14.93 2.32 -3.13
N ALA A 60 -14.98 2.74 -4.38
CA ALA A 60 -16.16 2.55 -5.24
C ALA A 60 -15.83 1.63 -6.42
N THR A 61 -16.87 1.22 -7.14
CA THR A 61 -16.75 0.44 -8.38
C THR A 61 -16.08 1.22 -9.51
N HIS A 62 -16.07 2.55 -9.42
CA HIS A 62 -15.41 3.45 -10.34
C HIS A 62 -14.20 4.12 -9.67
N LEU A 63 -13.16 4.37 -10.47
CA LEU A 63 -11.86 4.90 -10.07
C LEU A 63 -11.94 6.07 -9.05
N PRO A 64 -10.88 6.28 -8.23
CA PRO A 64 -9.63 5.52 -8.13
C PRO A 64 -9.76 4.12 -7.55
N VAL A 65 -8.97 3.18 -8.11
CA VAL A 65 -8.84 1.82 -7.59
C VAL A 65 -8.02 1.88 -6.30
N THR A 66 -8.64 1.56 -5.18
CA THR A 66 -7.96 1.38 -3.91
C THR A 66 -7.37 -0.02 -3.82
N ARG A 67 -6.26 -0.15 -3.09
CA ARG A 67 -5.63 -1.46 -2.82
C ARG A 67 -6.56 -2.38 -2.05
N GLU A 68 -7.24 -1.82 -1.04
CA GLU A 68 -8.31 -2.49 -0.32
C GLU A 68 -9.64 -2.24 -1.04
N ASN A 69 -10.17 -3.29 -1.67
CA ASN A 69 -11.48 -3.29 -2.34
C ASN A 69 -12.23 -4.56 -1.90
N PRO A 70 -13.56 -4.50 -1.66
CA PRO A 70 -14.37 -5.68 -1.35
C PRO A 70 -14.12 -6.91 -2.21
N GLU A 71 -13.86 -6.74 -3.51
CA GLU A 71 -13.55 -7.86 -4.42
C GLU A 71 -12.22 -8.54 -4.08
N MET A 72 -11.19 -7.78 -3.70
CA MET A 72 -9.89 -8.32 -3.28
C MET A 72 -10.02 -9.09 -1.97
N SER A 73 -10.79 -8.57 -1.00
CA SER A 73 -11.05 -9.26 0.26
C SER A 73 -11.78 -10.60 0.03
N LYS A 74 -12.77 -10.64 -0.88
CA LYS A 74 -13.48 -11.89 -1.23
C LYS A 74 -12.55 -12.92 -1.86
N LEU A 75 -11.67 -12.50 -2.77
CA LEU A 75 -10.69 -13.38 -3.39
C LEU A 75 -9.72 -13.97 -2.36
N LEU A 76 -9.21 -13.14 -1.44
CA LEU A 76 -8.34 -13.60 -0.37
C LEU A 76 -9.06 -14.58 0.57
N HIS A 77 -10.29 -14.27 1.00
CA HIS A 77 -11.08 -15.19 1.82
C HIS A 77 -11.35 -16.52 1.11
N LYS A 78 -11.60 -16.49 -0.21
CA LYS A 78 -11.76 -17.71 -1.01
C LYS A 78 -10.48 -18.52 -1.04
N ALA A 79 -9.33 -17.89 -1.29
CA ALA A 79 -8.03 -18.55 -1.32
C ALA A 79 -7.69 -19.24 0.00
N VAL A 80 -7.91 -18.57 1.14
CA VAL A 80 -7.66 -19.12 2.48
C VAL A 80 -8.60 -20.29 2.81
N ARG A 81 -9.88 -20.23 2.39
CA ARG A 81 -10.85 -21.32 2.62
C ARG A 81 -10.57 -22.54 1.76
N GLU A 82 -10.25 -22.33 0.49
CA GLU A 82 -10.04 -23.42 -0.48
C GLU A 82 -8.65 -24.06 -0.35
N LYS A 83 -7.67 -23.35 0.25
CA LYS A 83 -6.28 -23.82 0.45
C LYS A 83 -5.60 -24.30 -0.83
N ARG A 84 -5.95 -23.69 -1.97
CA ARG A 84 -5.37 -23.99 -3.28
C ARG A 84 -4.47 -22.87 -3.75
N GLU A 85 -3.30 -23.22 -4.27
CA GLU A 85 -2.35 -22.26 -4.82
C GLU A 85 -2.98 -21.46 -5.98
N SER A 86 -3.71 -22.13 -6.88
CA SER A 86 -4.36 -21.49 -8.02
C SER A 86 -5.32 -20.35 -7.63
N THR A 87 -5.98 -20.44 -6.48
CA THR A 87 -6.87 -19.38 -5.99
C THR A 87 -6.11 -18.20 -5.40
N TYR A 88 -4.93 -18.45 -4.83
CA TYR A 88 -4.06 -17.40 -4.32
C TYR A 88 -3.36 -16.66 -5.47
N SER A 89 -2.95 -17.37 -6.53
CA SER A 89 -2.37 -16.74 -7.73
C SER A 89 -3.30 -15.71 -8.35
N VAL A 90 -4.60 -16.01 -8.45
CA VAL A 90 -5.63 -15.06 -8.95
C VAL A 90 -5.72 -13.81 -8.07
N TYR A 91 -5.49 -13.94 -6.77
CA TYR A 91 -5.44 -12.80 -5.85
C TYR A 91 -4.13 -12.01 -6.00
N SER A 92 -2.98 -12.67 -6.07
CA SER A 92 -1.67 -12.02 -6.13
C SER A 92 -1.40 -11.32 -7.47
N GLU A 93 -1.88 -11.89 -8.58
CA GLU A 93 -1.72 -11.31 -9.92
C GLU A 93 -2.64 -10.11 -10.14
N ARG A 94 -3.67 -9.95 -9.30
CA ARG A 94 -4.61 -8.84 -9.37
C ARG A 94 -4.00 -7.63 -8.66
N GLU A 95 -3.00 -7.05 -9.32
CA GLU A 95 -2.30 -5.84 -8.89
C GLU A 95 -3.28 -4.67 -8.73
N PRO A 96 -3.20 -3.89 -7.64
CA PRO A 96 -4.04 -2.73 -7.42
C PRO A 96 -3.56 -1.55 -8.26
N GLY A 97 -3.79 -1.58 -9.57
CA GLY A 97 -3.66 -0.41 -10.44
C GLY A 97 -2.28 0.28 -10.42
N PRO A 98 -2.21 1.61 -10.65
CA PRO A 98 -0.94 2.34 -10.71
C PRO A 98 -0.21 2.41 -9.36
N VAL A 99 1.06 2.83 -9.38
CA VAL A 99 1.91 3.07 -8.19
C VAL A 99 1.12 3.77 -7.08
N ASN A 100 0.94 3.08 -5.95
CA ASN A 100 0.13 3.54 -4.81
C ASN A 100 0.97 3.83 -3.58
N VAL A 101 2.07 3.08 -3.38
CA VAL A 101 3.01 3.29 -2.27
C VAL A 101 4.42 3.50 -2.79
N ILE A 102 5.26 4.15 -1.98
CA ILE A 102 6.66 4.42 -2.35
C ILE A 102 7.41 3.12 -2.69
N ARG A 103 7.06 2.00 -2.06
CA ARG A 103 7.65 0.68 -2.35
C ARG A 103 7.48 0.26 -3.81
N ASP A 104 6.38 0.64 -4.46
CA ASP A 104 6.08 0.28 -5.84
C ASP A 104 7.02 0.98 -6.85
N LEU A 105 7.77 2.00 -6.40
CA LEU A 105 8.78 2.69 -7.19
C LEU A 105 10.13 1.96 -7.20
N PHE A 106 10.31 0.93 -6.38
CA PHE A 106 11.56 0.18 -6.30
C PHE A 106 11.47 -1.15 -7.05
N GLU A 107 12.57 -1.50 -7.72
CA GLU A 107 12.74 -2.80 -8.36
C GLU A 107 13.89 -3.57 -7.68
N PHE A 108 13.76 -4.88 -7.55
CA PHE A 108 14.81 -5.73 -7.01
C PHE A 108 15.92 -5.92 -8.06
N LYS A 109 17.10 -5.36 -7.82
CA LYS A 109 18.30 -5.62 -8.63
C LYS A 109 19.27 -6.49 -7.84
N SER A 110 19.55 -7.69 -8.33
CA SER A 110 20.55 -8.58 -7.72
C SER A 110 21.49 -9.17 -8.76
N GLU A 111 22.79 -9.16 -8.47
CA GLU A 111 23.83 -9.82 -9.28
C GLU A 111 24.06 -11.29 -8.88
N ARG A 112 23.31 -11.79 -7.90
CA ARG A 112 23.41 -13.16 -7.40
C ARG A 112 22.73 -14.13 -8.36
N SER A 113 23.29 -15.34 -8.49
CA SER A 113 22.65 -16.42 -9.23
C SER A 113 21.38 -16.88 -8.52
N LEU A 114 20.37 -17.27 -9.31
CA LEU A 114 19.14 -17.85 -8.81
C LEU A 114 19.46 -19.12 -8.01
N ILE A 115 18.86 -19.23 -6.84
CA ILE A 115 18.97 -20.43 -6.00
C ILE A 115 17.66 -21.25 -6.11
N PRO A 116 17.73 -22.59 -6.04
CA PRO A 116 16.55 -23.42 -5.89
C PRO A 116 15.76 -23.07 -4.63
N VAL A 117 14.43 -23.19 -4.67
CA VAL A 117 13.54 -22.84 -3.55
C VAL A 117 13.84 -23.69 -2.31
N GLU A 118 14.34 -24.91 -2.50
CA GLU A 118 14.72 -25.84 -1.41
C GLU A 118 15.90 -25.33 -0.58
N LYS A 119 16.69 -24.37 -1.12
CA LYS A 119 17.78 -23.72 -0.37
C LYS A 119 17.33 -22.47 0.39
N VAL A 120 16.11 -22.00 0.16
CA VAL A 120 15.51 -20.89 0.90
C VAL A 120 15.13 -21.38 2.30
N GLU A 121 15.11 -20.48 3.28
CA GLU A 121 14.63 -20.82 4.61
C GLU A 121 13.20 -21.37 4.57
N SER A 122 12.89 -22.29 5.49
CA SER A 122 11.57 -22.93 5.54
C SER A 122 10.45 -21.92 5.81
N ALA A 123 9.25 -22.22 5.32
CA ALA A 123 8.06 -21.40 5.60
C ALA A 123 7.83 -21.20 7.11
N THR A 124 8.11 -22.22 7.92
CA THR A 124 8.00 -22.15 9.39
C THR A 124 8.93 -21.11 10.00
N SER A 125 10.18 -20.98 9.52
CA SER A 125 11.13 -19.94 9.95
C SER A 125 10.69 -18.54 9.51
N ILE A 126 10.12 -18.43 8.32
CA ILE A 126 9.65 -17.15 7.77
C ILE A 126 8.46 -16.63 8.58
N VAL A 127 7.48 -17.48 8.91
CA VAL A 127 6.27 -17.05 9.62
C VAL A 127 6.55 -16.52 11.03
N GLU A 128 7.61 -16.99 11.70
CA GLU A 128 8.00 -16.49 13.02
C GLU A 128 8.32 -14.98 13.04
N ARG A 129 8.63 -14.38 11.89
CA ARG A 129 8.87 -12.94 11.77
C ARG A 129 7.57 -12.12 11.60
N PHE A 130 6.44 -12.77 11.38
CA PHE A 130 5.15 -12.11 11.22
C PHE A 130 4.52 -11.88 12.58
N CYS A 131 4.13 -10.64 12.83
CA CYS A 131 3.37 -10.24 14.01
C CYS A 131 2.05 -9.63 13.55
N THR A 132 0.97 -9.92 14.27
CA THR A 132 -0.29 -9.17 14.11
C THR A 132 -0.19 -7.90 14.93
N GLY A 133 -0.55 -6.75 14.35
CA GLY A 133 -0.60 -5.49 15.09
C GLY A 133 -1.55 -5.59 16.29
N GLY A 134 -1.24 -4.87 17.37
CA GLY A 134 -2.12 -4.80 18.53
C GLY A 134 -3.43 -4.11 18.17
N MET A 135 -4.52 -4.88 18.11
CA MET A 135 -5.87 -4.37 17.85
C MET A 135 -6.65 -4.40 19.17
N SER A 136 -7.27 -3.29 19.56
CA SER A 136 -7.98 -3.25 20.84
C SER A 136 -9.23 -4.12 20.81
N LEU A 137 -9.53 -4.80 21.92
CA LEU A 137 -10.75 -5.60 22.13
C LEU A 137 -12.06 -4.79 22.04
N GLY A 138 -11.98 -3.46 21.96
CA GLY A 138 -13.13 -2.58 21.68
C GLY A 138 -13.27 -2.18 20.21
N ALA A 139 -12.22 -2.32 19.40
CA ALA A 139 -12.24 -2.02 17.96
C ALA A 139 -12.62 -3.24 17.11
N ILE A 140 -12.37 -4.45 17.62
CA ILE A 140 -12.77 -5.70 17.00
C ILE A 140 -13.54 -6.58 17.98
N SER A 141 -14.36 -7.48 17.46
CA SER A 141 -15.10 -8.41 18.31
C SER A 141 -14.15 -9.33 19.08
N ARG A 142 -14.63 -9.83 20.22
CA ARG A 142 -13.89 -10.80 21.04
C ARG A 142 -13.52 -12.04 20.24
N GLU A 143 -14.44 -12.54 19.43
CA GLU A 143 -14.26 -13.73 18.59
C GLU A 143 -13.13 -13.51 17.58
N ALA A 144 -13.04 -12.32 16.99
CA ALA A 144 -11.97 -11.97 16.06
C ALA A 144 -10.61 -11.91 16.78
N HIS A 145 -10.57 -11.29 17.96
CA HIS A 145 -9.35 -11.18 18.77
C HIS A 145 -8.84 -12.56 19.23
N GLU A 146 -9.74 -13.41 19.73
CA GLU A 146 -9.41 -14.79 20.16
C GLU A 146 -8.97 -15.66 18.97
N ALA A 147 -9.63 -15.55 17.82
CA ALA A 147 -9.24 -16.28 16.61
C ALA A 147 -7.82 -15.92 16.14
N ILE A 148 -7.46 -14.64 16.18
CA ILE A 148 -6.11 -14.17 15.85
C ILE A 148 -5.09 -14.75 16.84
N ALA A 149 -5.36 -14.66 18.14
CA ALA A 149 -4.44 -15.14 19.16
C ALA A 149 -4.22 -16.67 19.07
N ILE A 150 -5.30 -17.44 18.88
CA ILE A 150 -5.21 -18.89 18.66
C ILE A 150 -4.40 -19.20 17.39
N ALA A 151 -4.59 -18.44 16.31
CA ALA A 151 -3.83 -18.64 15.08
C ALA A 151 -2.32 -18.39 15.31
N MET A 152 -1.96 -17.24 15.89
CA MET A 152 -0.56 -16.87 16.13
C MET A 152 0.16 -17.82 17.09
N ASN A 153 -0.53 -18.28 18.14
CA ASN A 153 0.00 -19.31 19.05
C ASN A 153 0.30 -20.63 18.32
N ARG A 154 -0.49 -20.99 17.29
CA ARG A 154 -0.29 -22.21 16.49
C ARG A 154 0.86 -22.11 15.49
N ILE A 155 1.04 -20.97 14.84
CA ILE A 155 1.98 -20.85 13.70
C ILE A 155 3.30 -20.15 14.03
N CYS A 156 3.33 -19.19 14.95
CA CYS A 156 4.52 -18.36 15.21
C CYS A 156 5.07 -18.54 16.63
N ARG A 157 4.42 -19.36 17.47
CA ARG A 157 4.72 -19.50 18.91
C ARG A 157 4.82 -18.16 19.65
N MET A 158 4.15 -17.14 19.12
CA MET A 158 4.13 -15.83 19.74
C MET A 158 3.15 -15.93 20.90
N GLU A 159 3.64 -15.94 22.15
CA GLU A 159 2.77 -15.87 23.33
C GLU A 159 2.07 -14.51 23.35
N LEU A 160 0.97 -14.40 22.62
CA LEU A 160 -0.02 -13.38 22.89
C LEU A 160 -0.67 -13.81 24.21
N ASN A 161 -0.13 -13.33 25.32
CA ASN A 161 -0.86 -13.31 26.59
C ASN A 161 -2.10 -12.45 26.37
N ILE A 162 -3.17 -13.13 25.96
CA ILE A 162 -4.52 -12.62 26.10
C ILE A 162 -4.71 -12.60 27.62
N PHE A 163 -4.68 -11.41 28.22
CA PHE A 163 -4.92 -10.99 29.61
C PHE A 163 -3.76 -10.17 30.18
#